data_AF-A0A2Z2HMG4-F1
#
_entry.id   AF-A0A2Z2HMG4-F1
#
_cell.length_a   1.000
_cell.length_b   1.000
_cell.length_c   1.000
_cell.angle_alpha   90.00
_cell.angle_beta   90.00
_cell.angle_gamma   90.00
#
_symmetry.space_group_name_H-M   'P 1'
#
loop_
_entity.id
_entity.type
_entity.pdbx_description
1 polymer ?
#
loop_
_entity_poly.entity_id
_entity_poly.type
_entity_poly.pdbx_seq_one_letter_code
_entity_poly.pdbx_strand_id
1 'polypeptide(L)'
;MNPKSNEIKNKVKENSEKLMELGSILAKNQFSYKIEEKKSKEYWQNRIEDLQKYNESSIAYYNQVQNMMNLINKEKGDMFLLQISKFHQLGTELKKIMQEIEETPSIINSKDKQQSQWSKKVKEKLIEISTKCLEHEKVMNLNFRKFYDEEVKKILE
;
A
#
# COMPACT_ATOMS: atom_id res chain seq x y z
N MET A 1 18.75 33.86 -9.90
CA MET A 1 17.78 32.85 -9.41
C MET A 1 17.05 33.42 -8.21
N ASN A 2 15.72 33.26 -8.13
CA ASN A 2 14.87 33.79 -7.06
C ASN A 2 15.09 32.98 -5.76
N PRO A 3 15.32 33.60 -4.59
CA PRO A 3 15.52 32.91 -3.31
C PRO A 3 14.45 31.85 -2.98
N LYS A 4 13.18 32.12 -3.30
CA LYS A 4 12.06 31.17 -3.10
C LYS A 4 12.18 29.90 -3.95
N SER A 5 12.74 30.01 -5.17
CA SER A 5 12.94 28.87 -6.06
C SER A 5 14.06 27.95 -5.55
N ASN A 6 15.12 28.52 -4.98
CA ASN A 6 16.19 27.74 -4.35
C ASN A 6 15.71 27.02 -3.07
N GLU A 7 14.84 27.67 -2.28
CA GLU A 7 14.27 27.05 -1.08
C GLU A 7 13.39 25.83 -1.41
N ILE A 8 12.52 25.94 -2.42
CA ILE A 8 11.69 24.81 -2.87
C ILE A 8 12.57 23.69 -3.41
N LYS A 9 13.58 24.00 -4.24
CA LYS A 9 14.50 23.00 -4.79
C LYS A 9 15.22 22.21 -3.70
N ASN A 10 15.67 22.88 -2.64
CA ASN A 10 16.31 22.22 -1.49
C ASN A 10 15.35 21.31 -0.74
N LYS A 11 14.13 21.78 -0.43
CA LYS A 11 13.11 20.94 0.24
C LYS A 11 12.71 19.72 -0.60
N VAL A 12 12.63 19.86 -1.91
CA VAL A 12 12.34 18.73 -2.83
C VAL A 12 13.49 17.72 -2.82
N LYS A 13 14.75 18.16 -2.78
CA LYS A 13 15.91 17.28 -2.64
C LYS A 13 15.89 16.49 -1.33
N GLU A 14 15.71 17.17 -0.20
CA GLU A 14 15.59 16.53 1.12
C GLU A 14 14.44 15.52 1.16
N ASN A 15 13.29 15.87 0.57
CA ASN A 15 12.17 14.94 0.46
C ASN A 15 12.50 13.71 -0.39
N SER A 16 13.25 13.90 -1.49
CA SER A 16 13.66 12.81 -2.40
C SER A 16 14.64 11.85 -1.74
N GLU A 17 15.59 12.35 -0.94
CA GLU A 17 16.52 11.52 -0.17
C GLU A 17 15.77 10.64 0.83
N LYS A 18 14.82 11.23 1.57
CA LYS A 18 13.97 10.47 2.50
C LYS A 18 13.07 9.46 1.77
N LEU A 19 12.59 9.79 0.57
CA LEU A 19 11.85 8.83 -0.26
C LEU A 19 12.70 7.64 -0.68
N MET A 20 13.98 7.83 -1.00
CA MET A 20 14.88 6.73 -1.33
C MET A 20 15.10 5.79 -0.15
N GLU A 21 15.28 6.33 1.06
CA GLU A 21 15.42 5.54 2.29
C GLU A 21 14.15 4.70 2.54
N LEU A 22 12.98 5.36 2.56
CA LEU A 22 11.70 4.69 2.78
C LEU A 22 11.39 3.66 1.69
N GLY A 23 11.69 3.97 0.43
CA GLY A 23 11.53 3.03 -0.69
C GLY A 23 12.42 1.80 -0.55
N SER A 24 13.63 1.96 -0.01
CA SER A 24 14.53 0.84 0.28
C SER A 24 14.01 -0.04 1.41
N ILE A 25 13.42 0.55 2.46
CA ILE A 25 12.76 -0.19 3.54
C ILE A 25 11.55 -0.96 2.99
N LEU A 26 10.73 -0.31 2.18
CA LEU A 26 9.55 -0.91 1.56
C LEU A 26 9.92 -2.11 0.67
N ALA A 27 10.98 -1.97 -0.14
CA ALA A 27 11.50 -3.05 -0.98
C ALA A 27 12.03 -4.25 -0.17
N LYS A 28 12.51 -4.05 1.06
CA LYS A 28 12.91 -5.14 1.96
C LYS A 28 11.71 -5.84 2.61
N ASN A 29 10.65 -5.08 2.90
CA ASN A 29 9.43 -5.58 3.54
C ASN A 29 8.40 -6.13 2.54
N GLN A 30 8.79 -6.35 1.27
CA GLN A 30 7.92 -6.78 0.17
C GLN A 30 6.78 -7.70 0.61
N PHE A 31 5.56 -7.32 0.23
CA PHE A 31 4.37 -8.13 0.47
C PHE A 31 3.74 -8.53 -0.86
N SER A 32 3.54 -9.83 -1.05
CA SER A 32 2.71 -10.30 -2.17
C SER A 32 1.25 -10.18 -1.78
N TYR A 33 0.37 -9.73 -2.65
CA TYR A 33 -1.08 -9.86 -2.44
C TYR A 33 -1.61 -11.24 -2.85
N LYS A 34 -0.78 -12.09 -3.47
CA LYS A 34 -1.18 -13.43 -3.88
C LYS A 34 -1.65 -14.25 -2.67
N ILE A 35 -2.80 -14.88 -2.82
CA ILE A 35 -3.41 -15.72 -1.78
C ILE A 35 -2.96 -17.17 -1.98
N GLU A 36 -2.53 -17.80 -0.89
CA GLU A 36 -2.33 -19.24 -0.84
C GLU A 36 -3.34 -19.89 0.10
N GLU A 37 -3.92 -21.01 -0.32
CA GLU A 37 -4.90 -21.74 0.49
C GLU A 37 -4.21 -22.64 1.52
N LYS A 38 -3.66 -22.03 2.57
CA LYS A 38 -3.02 -22.76 3.67
C LYS A 38 -4.00 -22.94 4.83
N LYS A 39 -3.98 -24.12 5.43
CA LYS A 39 -4.79 -24.48 6.61
C LYS A 39 -4.07 -24.27 7.94
N SER A 40 -2.82 -23.78 7.90
CA SER A 40 -2.05 -23.55 9.13
C SER A 40 -2.48 -22.23 9.75
N LYS A 41 -2.80 -22.24 11.04
CA LYS A 41 -3.05 -21.02 11.81
C LYS A 41 -1.81 -20.11 11.84
N GLU A 42 -0.64 -20.71 12.09
CA GLU A 42 0.66 -20.04 12.11
C GLU A 42 0.95 -19.32 10.77
N TYR A 43 0.57 -19.93 9.64
CA TYR A 43 0.69 -19.27 8.35
C TYR A 43 -0.09 -17.95 8.30
N TRP A 44 -1.36 -17.96 8.74
CA TRP A 44 -2.20 -16.76 8.73
C TRP A 44 -1.71 -15.71 9.73
N GLN A 45 -1.20 -16.12 10.89
CA GLN A 45 -0.58 -15.21 11.85
C GLN A 45 0.62 -14.48 11.25
N ASN A 46 1.58 -15.23 10.70
CA ASN A 46 2.75 -14.64 10.02
C ASN A 46 2.31 -13.73 8.86
N ARG A 47 1.29 -14.14 8.11
CA ARG A 47 0.77 -13.35 6.98
C ARG A 47 0.15 -12.02 7.41
N ILE A 48 -0.53 -12.01 8.55
CA ILE A 48 -1.12 -10.80 9.14
C ILE A 48 0.00 -9.86 9.62
N GLU A 49 1.03 -10.39 10.28
CA GLU A 49 2.20 -9.61 10.72
C GLU A 49 2.94 -8.98 9.53
N ASP A 50 3.17 -9.76 8.46
CA ASP A 50 3.78 -9.28 7.22
C ASP A 50 2.95 -8.15 6.60
N LEU A 51 1.62 -8.31 6.53
CA LEU A 51 0.71 -7.29 6.00
C LEU A 51 0.78 -6.01 6.83
N GLN A 52 0.83 -6.11 8.16
CA GLN A 52 0.92 -4.95 9.04
C GLN A 52 2.22 -4.19 8.81
N LYS A 53 3.35 -4.90 8.83
CA LYS A 53 4.67 -4.31 8.62
C LYS A 53 4.78 -3.64 7.25
N TYR A 54 4.24 -4.27 6.21
CA TYR A 54 4.19 -3.71 4.87
C TYR A 54 3.32 -2.47 4.79
N ASN A 55 2.10 -2.50 5.36
CA ASN A 55 1.18 -1.37 5.35
C ASN A 55 1.77 -0.16 6.09
N GLU A 56 2.38 -0.36 7.26
CA GLU A 56 3.03 0.70 8.03
C GLU A 56 4.17 1.35 7.23
N SER A 57 5.02 0.53 6.62
CA SER A 57 6.13 1.01 5.77
C SER A 57 5.61 1.76 4.53
N SER A 58 4.55 1.24 3.90
CA SER A 58 3.91 1.84 2.73
C SER A 58 3.28 3.18 3.06
N ILE A 59 2.58 3.31 4.19
CA ILE A 59 1.98 4.57 4.64
C ILE A 59 3.06 5.62 4.88
N ALA A 60 4.17 5.26 5.51
CA ALA A 60 5.30 6.19 5.70
C ALA A 60 5.85 6.67 4.35
N TYR A 61 6.05 5.75 3.40
CA TYR A 61 6.49 6.07 2.04
C TYR A 61 5.51 7.00 1.31
N TYR A 62 4.23 6.65 1.26
CA TYR A 62 3.24 7.43 0.53
C TYR A 62 2.95 8.79 1.18
N ASN A 63 3.00 8.90 2.51
CA ASN A 63 2.93 10.20 3.18
C ASN A 63 4.09 11.11 2.78
N GLN A 64 5.29 10.54 2.63
CA GLN A 64 6.43 11.30 2.16
C GLN A 64 6.27 11.75 0.69
N VAL A 65 5.65 10.91 -0.16
CA VAL A 65 5.26 11.29 -1.52
C VAL A 65 4.28 12.45 -1.48
N GLN A 66 3.25 12.36 -0.64
CA GLN A 66 2.22 13.39 -0.49
C GLN A 66 2.79 14.72 0.01
N ASN A 67 3.72 14.69 0.97
CA ASN A 67 4.44 15.88 1.44
C ASN A 67 5.17 16.57 0.29
N MET A 68 5.88 15.80 -0.55
CA MET A 68 6.55 16.34 -1.72
C MET A 68 5.58 16.92 -2.74
N MET A 69 4.44 16.24 -2.99
CA MET A 69 3.39 16.77 -3.86
C MET A 69 2.86 18.10 -3.33
N ASN A 70 2.59 18.22 -2.02
CA ASN A 70 2.09 19.44 -1.41
C ASN A 70 3.02 20.65 -1.54
N LEU A 71 4.34 20.42 -1.55
CA LEU A 71 5.32 21.49 -1.74
C LEU A 71 5.25 22.12 -3.14
N ILE A 72 4.76 21.37 -4.13
CA ILE A 72 4.80 21.74 -5.55
C ILE A 72 3.38 22.05 -6.06
N ASN A 73 2.42 21.16 -5.79
CA ASN A 73 1.03 21.26 -6.16
C ASN A 73 0.15 20.65 -5.06
N LYS A 74 -0.42 21.53 -4.23
CA LYS A 74 -1.27 21.15 -3.10
C LYS A 74 -2.52 20.38 -3.51
N GLU A 75 -3.15 20.73 -4.63
CA GLU A 75 -4.36 20.04 -5.08
C GLU A 75 -4.06 18.57 -5.43
N LYS A 76 -2.99 18.32 -6.19
CA LYS A 76 -2.53 16.94 -6.48
C LYS A 76 -2.15 16.20 -5.20
N GLY A 77 -1.52 16.88 -4.22
CA GLY A 77 -1.17 16.30 -2.92
C GLY A 77 -2.39 15.94 -2.06
N ASP A 78 -3.43 16.78 -2.03
CA ASP A 78 -4.69 16.52 -1.33
C ASP A 78 -5.44 15.34 -1.99
N MET A 79 -5.45 15.25 -3.33
CA MET A 79 -6.00 14.08 -4.03
C MET A 79 -5.23 12.80 -3.70
N PHE A 80 -3.89 12.87 -3.62
CA PHE A 80 -3.06 11.72 -3.25
C PHE A 80 -3.28 11.28 -1.80
N LEU A 81 -3.54 12.22 -0.88
CA LEU A 81 -3.91 11.91 0.50
C LEU A 81 -5.18 11.04 0.58
N LEU A 82 -6.19 11.32 -0.25
CA LEU A 82 -7.40 10.48 -0.34
C LEU A 82 -7.07 9.05 -0.80
N GLN A 83 -6.10 8.91 -1.72
CA GLN A 83 -5.64 7.60 -2.17
C GLN A 83 -4.93 6.84 -1.04
N ILE A 84 -4.13 7.52 -0.21
CA ILE A 84 -3.51 6.94 0.99
C ILE A 84 -4.57 6.47 1.98
N SER A 85 -5.60 7.29 2.25
CA SER A 85 -6.71 6.89 3.13
C SER A 85 -7.42 5.64 2.60
N LYS A 86 -7.66 5.55 1.29
CA LYS A 86 -8.26 4.37 0.67
C LYS A 86 -7.36 3.14 0.77
N PHE A 87 -6.06 3.28 0.57
CA PHE A 87 -5.08 2.21 0.75
C PHE A 87 -5.12 1.65 2.17
N HIS A 88 -5.11 2.53 3.18
CA HIS A 88 -5.20 2.14 4.59
C HIS A 88 -6.50 1.40 4.93
N GLN A 89 -7.63 1.88 4.38
CA GLN A 89 -8.93 1.22 4.53
C GLN A 89 -8.90 -0.21 3.97
N LEU A 90 -8.43 -0.37 2.74
CA LEU A 90 -8.33 -1.68 2.07
C LEU A 90 -7.39 -2.63 2.83
N GLY A 91 -6.25 -2.13 3.30
CA GLY A 91 -5.31 -2.91 4.12
C GLY A 91 -5.93 -3.42 5.43
N THR A 92 -6.74 -2.59 6.09
CA THR A 92 -7.47 -2.96 7.30
C THR A 92 -8.57 -3.97 7.03
N GLU A 93 -9.30 -3.81 5.92
CA GLU A 93 -10.32 -4.76 5.50
C GLU A 93 -9.70 -6.13 5.18
N LEU A 94 -8.58 -6.14 4.46
CA LEU A 94 -7.84 -7.38 4.16
C LEU A 94 -7.38 -8.08 5.45
N LYS A 95 -6.82 -7.33 6.40
CA LYS A 95 -6.39 -7.86 7.69
C LYS A 95 -7.54 -8.53 8.44
N LYS A 96 -8.73 -7.90 8.47
CA LYS A 96 -9.91 -8.47 9.15
C LYS A 96 -10.33 -9.81 8.55
N ILE A 97 -10.33 -9.92 7.22
CA ILE A 97 -10.65 -11.18 6.54
C ILE A 97 -9.59 -12.25 6.87
N MET A 98 -8.31 -11.87 6.91
CA MET A 98 -7.24 -12.80 7.30
C MET A 98 -7.38 -13.27 8.76
N GLN A 99 -7.82 -12.42 9.69
CA GLN A 99 -8.09 -12.78 11.08
C GLN A 99 -9.27 -13.76 11.19
N GLU A 100 -10.35 -13.54 10.44
CA GLU A 100 -11.49 -14.47 10.37
C GLU A 100 -11.04 -15.88 9.88
N ILE A 101 -10.09 -15.92 8.94
CA ILE A 101 -9.51 -17.19 8.48
C ILE A 101 -8.53 -17.77 9.49
N GLU A 102 -7.73 -16.96 10.18
CA GLU A 102 -6.81 -17.39 11.24
C GLU A 102 -7.56 -18.13 12.37
N GLU A 103 -8.74 -17.65 12.75
CA GLU A 103 -9.59 -18.27 13.76
C GLU A 103 -10.10 -19.65 13.31
N THR A 104 -10.39 -19.84 12.02
CA THR A 104 -10.84 -21.12 11.46
C THR A 104 -10.21 -21.39 10.08
N PRO A 105 -8.94 -21.86 10.02
CA PRO A 105 -8.20 -21.97 8.75
C PRO A 105 -8.77 -22.99 7.76
N SER A 106 -9.66 -23.89 8.20
CA SER A 106 -10.34 -24.84 7.32
C SER A 106 -11.26 -24.16 6.30
N ILE A 107 -11.70 -22.92 6.55
CA ILE A 107 -12.59 -22.12 5.68
C ILE A 107 -12.01 -21.97 4.27
N ILE A 108 -10.69 -21.82 4.13
CA ILE A 108 -10.06 -21.55 2.83
C ILE A 108 -9.85 -22.81 1.97
N ASN A 109 -10.11 -24.01 2.51
CA ASN A 109 -9.79 -25.27 1.86
C ASN A 109 -10.73 -25.60 0.68
N SER A 110 -10.31 -25.33 -0.56
CA SER A 110 -11.08 -25.68 -1.77
C SER A 110 -11.36 -27.19 -1.96
N LYS A 111 -10.61 -28.07 -1.31
CA LYS A 111 -10.78 -29.53 -1.41
C LYS A 111 -11.91 -30.07 -0.53
N ASP A 112 -12.49 -29.24 0.32
CA ASP A 112 -13.63 -29.63 1.14
C ASP A 112 -14.92 -29.57 0.31
N LYS A 113 -15.50 -30.74 0.01
CA LYS A 113 -16.76 -30.84 -0.76
C LYS A 113 -17.97 -30.36 0.04
N GLN A 114 -17.85 -30.16 1.35
CA GLN A 114 -18.90 -29.67 2.24
C GLN A 114 -18.66 -28.23 2.71
N GLN A 115 -18.00 -27.39 1.90
CA GLN A 115 -17.87 -25.97 2.24
C GLN A 115 -19.23 -25.28 2.40
N SER A 116 -19.43 -24.65 3.56
CA SER A 116 -20.58 -23.80 3.82
C SER A 116 -20.63 -22.62 2.83
N GLN A 117 -21.83 -22.07 2.58
CA GLN A 117 -21.97 -20.84 1.79
C GLN A 117 -21.20 -19.67 2.40
N TRP A 118 -21.09 -19.64 3.72
CA TRP A 118 -20.31 -18.62 4.43
C TRP A 118 -18.82 -18.75 4.11
N SER A 119 -18.25 -19.96 4.12
CA SER A 119 -16.84 -20.19 3.81
C SER A 119 -16.46 -19.74 2.39
N LYS A 120 -17.35 -19.96 1.42
CA LYS A 120 -17.18 -19.49 0.04
C LYS A 120 -17.13 -17.95 -0.04
N LYS A 121 -18.05 -17.27 0.67
CA LYS A 121 -18.10 -15.81 0.71
C LYS A 121 -16.83 -15.21 1.34
N VAL A 122 -16.30 -15.80 2.41
CA VAL A 122 -15.05 -15.32 3.04
C VAL A 122 -13.89 -15.39 2.05
N LYS A 123 -13.78 -16.49 1.29
CA LYS A 123 -12.76 -16.67 0.26
C LYS A 123 -12.91 -15.69 -0.90
N GLU A 124 -14.12 -15.52 -1.41
CA GLU A 124 -14.41 -14.55 -2.49
C GLU A 124 -14.03 -13.14 -2.07
N LYS A 125 -14.42 -12.72 -0.85
CA LYS A 125 -14.04 -11.44 -0.27
C LYS A 125 -12.52 -11.30 -0.14
N LEU A 126 -11.83 -12.33 0.32
CA LEU A 126 -10.36 -12.31 0.43
C LEU A 126 -9.72 -12.00 -0.92
N ILE A 127 -10.14 -12.72 -1.98
CA ILE A 127 -9.63 -12.54 -3.35
C ILE A 127 -9.95 -11.15 -3.88
N GLU A 128 -11.19 -10.70 -3.68
CA GLU A 128 -11.66 -9.39 -4.13
C GLU A 128 -10.86 -8.26 -3.47
N ILE A 129 -10.74 -8.26 -2.14
CA ILE A 129 -10.05 -7.22 -1.39
C ILE A 129 -8.54 -7.25 -1.68
N SER A 130 -7.94 -8.44 -1.75
CA SER A 130 -6.53 -8.57 -2.15
C SER A 130 -6.26 -7.94 -3.53
N THR A 131 -7.14 -8.22 -4.51
CA THR A 131 -7.04 -7.65 -5.85
C THR A 131 -7.20 -6.13 -5.82
N LYS A 132 -8.17 -5.62 -5.04
CA LYS A 132 -8.36 -4.17 -4.87
C LYS A 132 -7.15 -3.50 -4.23
N CYS A 133 -6.51 -4.11 -3.23
CA CYS A 133 -5.27 -3.59 -2.65
C CYS A 133 -4.18 -3.44 -3.72
N LEU A 134 -3.93 -4.51 -4.48
CA LEU A 134 -2.91 -4.52 -5.52
C LEU A 134 -3.17 -3.47 -6.61
N GLU A 135 -4.39 -3.41 -7.15
CA GLU A 135 -4.73 -2.47 -8.21
C GLU A 135 -4.71 -1.03 -7.73
N HIS A 136 -5.20 -0.75 -6.52
CA HIS A 136 -5.14 0.58 -5.93
C HIS A 136 -3.70 1.05 -5.73
N GLU A 137 -2.83 0.17 -5.22
CA GLU A 137 -1.41 0.47 -5.05
C GLU A 137 -0.71 0.74 -6.40
N LYS A 138 -0.99 -0.04 -7.43
CA LYS A 138 -0.48 0.21 -8.79
C LYS A 138 -0.88 1.59 -9.30
N VAL A 139 -2.14 1.99 -9.08
CA VAL A 139 -2.65 3.30 -9.47
C VAL A 139 -1.91 4.42 -8.73
N MET A 140 -1.72 4.28 -7.41
CA MET A 140 -0.95 5.26 -6.62
C MET A 140 0.48 5.41 -7.15
N ASN A 141 1.18 4.30 -7.39
CA ASN A 141 2.54 4.31 -7.91
C ASN A 141 2.62 4.94 -9.30
N LEU A 142 1.65 4.66 -10.17
CA LEU A 142 1.59 5.28 -11.50
C LEU A 142 1.35 6.79 -11.41
N ASN A 143 0.44 7.23 -10.54
CA ASN A 143 0.14 8.65 -10.32
C ASN A 143 1.37 9.38 -9.81
N PHE A 144 2.09 8.80 -8.85
CA PHE A 144 3.34 9.37 -8.35
C PHE A 144 4.39 9.47 -9.45
N ARG A 145 4.59 8.41 -10.24
CA ARG A 145 5.56 8.42 -11.33
C ARG A 145 5.27 9.52 -12.36
N LYS A 146 4.01 9.66 -12.77
CA LYS A 146 3.57 10.73 -13.68
C LYS A 146 3.86 12.11 -13.09
N PHE A 147 3.49 12.33 -11.83
CA PHE A 147 3.77 13.58 -11.12
C PHE A 147 5.28 13.88 -11.06
N TYR A 148 6.09 12.88 -10.76
CA TYR A 148 7.54 13.02 -10.71
C TYR A 148 8.12 13.47 -12.06
N ASP A 149 7.71 12.81 -13.13
CA ASP A 149 8.16 13.12 -14.50
C ASP A 149 7.70 14.51 -14.97
N GLU A 150 6.48 14.92 -14.61
CA GLU A 150 5.88 16.18 -15.06
C GLU A 150 6.36 17.40 -14.26
N GLU A 151 6.61 17.26 -12.96
CA GLU A 151 6.80 18.40 -12.04
C GLU A 151 8.15 18.33 -11.31
N VAL A 152 8.46 17.19 -10.69
CA VAL A 152 9.62 17.07 -9.80
C VAL A 152 10.94 17.18 -10.56
N LYS A 153 11.06 16.49 -11.71
CA LYS A 153 12.27 16.53 -12.55
C LYS A 153 12.64 17.95 -12.95
N LYS A 154 11.67 18.75 -13.37
CA LYS A 154 11.88 20.15 -13.80
C LYS A 154 12.40 21.05 -12.69
N ILE A 155 12.14 20.72 -11.43
CA ILE A 155 12.62 21.46 -10.26
C ILE A 155 14.05 21.03 -9.90
N LEU A 156 14.35 19.74 -10.06
CA LEU A 156 15.66 19.16 -9.72
C LEU A 156 16.73 19.44 -10.77
N GLU A 157 16.35 19.43 -12.05
CA GLU A 157 17.15 19.93 -13.19
C GLU A 157 17.41 21.45 -13.04
#